data_AF-A0A8J7N9C7-F1
#
_entry.id   AF-A0A8J7N9C7-F1
#
_cell.length_a   1.000
_cell.length_b   1.000
_cell.length_c   1.000
_cell.angle_alpha   90.00
_cell.angle_beta   90.00
_cell.angle_gamma   90.00
#
_symmetry.space_group_name_H-M   'P 1'
#
loop_
_entity.id
_entity.type
_entity.pdbx_description
1 polymer ?
#
loop_
_entity_poly.entity_id
_entity_poly.type
_entity_poly.pdbx_seq_one_letter_code
_entity_poly.pdbx_strand_id
1 'polypeptide(L)' 'MNYILAIFLPPLSIGIAGRPIVALVTLLIWIPAILLSGGLTHPMFVILAWFLIHQSRTARLMDPRSRH' A
#
# COMPACT_ATOMS: atom_id res chain seq x y z
N MET A 1 13.05 -17.85 -19.86
CA MET A 1 12.54 -16.48 -19.66
C MET A 1 12.24 -16.30 -18.18
N ASN A 2 13.02 -15.48 -17.47
CA ASN A 2 12.99 -15.42 -16.01
C ASN A 2 11.91 -14.44 -15.49
N TYR A 3 10.64 -14.72 -15.79
CA TYR A 3 9.49 -13.91 -15.36
C TYR A 3 9.42 -13.72 -13.84
N ILE A 4 9.91 -14.70 -13.09
CA ILE A 4 9.99 -14.65 -11.63
C ILE A 4 10.85 -13.46 -11.18
N LEU A 5 11.99 -13.21 -11.84
CA LEU A 5 12.84 -12.05 -11.51
C LEU A 5 12.14 -10.73 -11.84
N ALA A 6 11.38 -10.67 -12.94
CA ALA A 6 10.64 -9.48 -13.33
C ALA A 6 9.54 -9.12 -12.33
N ILE A 7 8.95 -10.12 -11.67
CA ILE A 7 7.97 -9.91 -10.60
C ILE A 7 8.64 -9.31 -9.35
N PHE A 8 9.85 -9.71 -8.98
CA PHE A 8 10.51 -9.15 -7.79
C PHE A 8 11.35 -7.89 -8.06
N LEU A 9 11.58 -7.56 -9.34
CA LEU A 9 12.36 -6.39 -9.76
C LEU A 9 11.88 -5.07 -9.14
N PRO A 10 10.57 -4.76 -9.08
CA PRO A 10 10.08 -3.48 -8.57
C PRO A 10 10.43 -3.24 -7.08
N PRO A 11 10.09 -4.14 -6.13
CA PRO A 11 10.46 -3.93 -4.74
C PRO A 11 11.99 -4.04 -4.52
N LEU A 12 12.70 -4.90 -5.26
CA LEU A 12 14.17 -5.01 -5.17
C LEU A 12 14.88 -3.74 -5.63
N SER A 13 14.44 -3.13 -6.73
CA SER A 13 15.02 -1.89 -7.26
C SER A 13 14.89 -0.74 -6.25
N ILE A 14 13.74 -0.62 -5.59
CA ILE A 14 13.48 0.41 -4.58
C ILE A 14 14.31 0.17 -3.31
N GLY A 15 14.48 -1.10 -2.93
CA GLY A 15 15.35 -1.49 -1.82
C GLY A 15 16.81 -1.14 -2.08
N ILE A 16 17.32 -1.44 -3.28
CA ILE A 16 18.69 -1.12 -3.70
C ILE A 16 18.90 0.40 -3.83
N ALA A 17 17.86 1.16 -4.19
CA ALA A 17 17.89 2.63 -4.25
C ALA A 17 17.92 3.33 -2.87
N GLY A 18 18.04 2.58 -1.76
CA GLY A 18 18.18 3.15 -0.42
C GLY A 18 16.88 3.64 0.21
N ARG A 19 15.72 3.19 -0.29
CA ARG A 19 14.39 3.60 0.19
C ARG A 19 13.65 2.42 0.84
N PRO A 20 14.14 1.89 1.98
CA PRO A 20 13.64 0.64 2.57
C PRO A 20 12.16 0.70 2.98
N ILE A 21 11.68 1.86 3.45
CA ILE A 21 10.28 2.07 3.81
C ILE A 21 9.38 1.98 2.57
N VAL A 22 9.81 2.61 1.46
CA VAL A 22 9.07 2.60 0.19
C VAL A 22 9.10 1.20 -0.42
N ALA A 23 10.22 0.49 -0.31
CA ALA A 23 10.35 -0.90 -0.75
C ALA A 23 9.38 -1.81 0.01
N LEU A 24 9.27 -1.65 1.33
CA LEU A 24 8.36 -2.42 2.18
C LEU A 24 6.89 -2.15 1.84
N VAL A 25 6.50 -0.88 1.69
CA VAL A 25 5.14 -0.48 1.27
C VAL A 25 4.83 -1.04 -0.13
N THR A 26 5.79 -0.96 -1.05
CA THR A 26 5.65 -1.53 -2.40
C THR A 26 5.44 -3.03 -2.30
N LEU A 27 6.26 -3.75 -1.54
CA LEU A 27 6.16 -5.21 -1.37
C LEU A 27 4.81 -5.63 -0.73
N LEU A 28 4.32 -4.86 0.25
CA LEU A 28 3.00 -5.03 0.88
C LEU A 28 1.82 -4.83 -0.06
N ILE A 29 1.93 -3.92 -1.04
CA ILE A 29 0.91 -3.70 -2.07
C ILE A 29 1.09 -4.72 -3.22
N TRP A 30 2.32 -5.13 -3.47
CA TRP A 30 2.71 -5.96 -4.61
C TRP A 30 2.33 -7.43 -4.45
N ILE A 31 2.54 -8.02 -3.27
CA ILE A 31 2.12 -9.39 -2.97
C ILE A 31 0.61 -9.59 -3.19
N PRO A 32 -0.28 -8.77 -2.62
CA PRO A 32 -1.71 -8.90 -2.87
C PRO A 32 -2.09 -8.49 -4.30
N ALA A 33 -1.36 -7.58 -4.96
CA ALA A 33 -1.61 -7.26 -6.37
C ALA A 33 -1.44 -8.49 -7.27
N ILE A 34 -0.39 -9.30 -7.05
CA ILE A 34 -0.13 -10.53 -7.83
C ILE A 34 -1.14 -11.62 -7.49
N LEU A 35 -1.46 -11.80 -6.20
CA LEU A 35 -2.36 -12.86 -5.72
C LEU A 35 -3.83 -12.60 -6.06
N LEU A 36 -4.27 -11.34 -6.09
CA LEU A 36 -5.67 -10.99 -6.30
C LEU A 36 -5.99 -10.70 -7.78
N SER A 37 -5.02 -10.34 -8.62
CA SER A 37 -5.26 -9.77 -9.97
C SER A 37 -5.57 -10.82 -11.04
N GLY A 38 -6.63 -11.58 -10.79
CA GLY A 38 -7.56 -11.98 -11.84
C GLY A 38 -8.50 -10.84 -12.31
N GLY A 39 -8.40 -9.60 -11.78
CA GLY A 39 -8.76 -8.38 -12.55
C GLY A 39 -9.83 -7.40 -12.05
N LEU A 40 -10.54 -7.55 -10.92
CA LEU A 40 -11.67 -6.61 -10.61
C LEU A 40 -11.79 -6.08 -9.17
N THR A 41 -11.17 -6.71 -8.18
CA THR A 41 -11.27 -6.25 -6.78
C THR A 41 -10.24 -5.18 -6.40
N HIS A 42 -9.26 -4.90 -7.27
CA HIS A 42 -8.14 -3.97 -7.06
C HIS A 42 -8.56 -2.52 -6.82
N PRO A 43 -9.34 -1.88 -7.70
CA PRO A 43 -9.73 -0.49 -7.49
C PRO A 43 -10.61 -0.34 -6.25
N MET A 44 -11.48 -1.32 -5.98
CA MET A 44 -12.40 -1.25 -4.84
C MET A 44 -11.65 -1.29 -3.50
N PHE A 45 -10.62 -2.14 -3.37
CA PHE A 45 -9.83 -2.23 -2.14
C PHE A 45 -8.91 -1.01 -1.92
N VAL A 46 -8.30 -0.48 -2.98
CA VAL A 46 -7.45 0.73 -2.90
C VAL A 46 -8.28 1.96 -2.51
N ILE A 47 -9.48 2.11 -3.06
CA ILE A 47 -10.39 3.20 -2.72
C ILE A 47 -10.84 3.08 -1.25
N LEU A 48 -11.16 1.87 -0.79
CA LEU A 48 -11.58 1.63 0.60
C LEU A 48 -10.43 1.91 1.59
N ALA A 49 -9.21 1.47 1.28
CA ALA A 49 -8.01 1.72 2.08
C ALA A 49 -7.65 3.22 2.11
N TRP A 50 -7.74 3.93 0.97
CA TRP A 50 -7.56 5.37 0.90
C TRP A 50 -8.55 6.10 1.82
N PHE A 51 -9.83 5.71 1.74
CA PHE A 51 -10.88 6.31 2.56
C PHE A 51 -10.64 6.08 4.06
N LEU A 52 -10.24 4.87 4.44
CA LEU A 52 -9.95 4.50 5.83
C LEU A 52 -8.77 5.29 6.42
N ILE A 53 -7.69 5.46 5.65
CA ILE A 53 -6.50 6.22 6.06
C ILE A 53 -6.83 7.71 6.15
N HIS A 54 -7.57 8.24 5.18
CA HIS A 54 -7.96 9.65 5.16
C HIS A 54 -8.92 9.98 6.32
N GLN A 55 -9.93 9.14 6.57
CA GLN A 55 -10.82 9.29 7.74
C GLN A 55 -10.07 9.19 9.06
N SER A 56 -9.13 8.25 9.19
CA SER A 56 -8.36 8.09 10.44
C SER A 56 -7.49 9.30 10.77
N ARG A 57 -7.09 10.08 9.75
CA ARG A 57 -6.35 11.34 9.94
C ARG A 57 -7.26 12.46 10.46
N THR A 58 -8.50 12.52 9.99
CA THR A 58 -9.50 13.51 10.41
C THR A 58 -10.08 13.19 11.79
N ALA A 59 -10.28 11.90 12.10
CA ALA A 59 -10.78 11.44 13.40
C ALA A 59 -9.84 11.79 14.57
N ARG A 60 -8.52 11.80 14.35
CA ARG A 60 -7.57 12.26 15.38
C ARG A 60 -7.57 13.77 15.61
N LEU A 61 -8.03 14.57 14.64
CA LEU A 61 -8.19 16.02 14.77
C LEU A 61 -9.52 16.39 15.43
N MET A 62 -10.51 15.49 15.34
CA MET A 62 -11.84 15.64 15.91
C MET A 62 -11.95 14.88 17.25
N ASP A 63 -11.01 15.10 18.18
CA ASP A 63 -11.20 14.70 19.58
C ASP A 63 -11.93 15.84 20.34
N PRO A 64 -13.22 15.68 20.69
CA PRO A 64 -13.99 16.70 21.38
C PRO A 64 -13.62 16.83 22.88
N ARG A 65 -12.70 16.00 23.40
CA ARG A 65 -12.36 15.95 24.84
C ARG A 65 -11.39 17.05 25.31
N SER A 66 -11.01 18.00 24.46
CA SER A 66 -10.14 19.13 24.85
C SER A 66 -10.91 20.38 25.33
N ARG A 67 -12.24 20.29 25.48
CA ARG A 67 -13.10 21.43 25.86
C ARG A 67 -13.84 21.29 27.20
N HIS A 68 -13.34 20.49 28.15
CA HIS A 68 -13.84 20.52 29.53
C HIS A 68 -12.75 20.25 30.54
#